data_AF-A0A967N8I3-F1
#
_entry.id   AF-A0A967N8I3-F1
#
_cell.length_a   1.000
_cell.length_b   1.000
_cell.length_c   1.000
_cell.angle_alpha   90.00
_cell.angle_beta   90.00
_cell.angle_gamma   90.00
#
_symmetry.space_group_name_H-M   'P 1'
#
loop_
_entity.id
_entity.type
_entity.pdbx_description
1 polymer ?
#
loop_
_entity_poly.entity_id
_entity_poly.type
_entity_poly.pdbx_seq_one_letter_code
_entity_poly.pdbx_strand_id
1 'polypeptide(L)'
;MTAVGRVPATSVAVLALVLTSPSTAGGQDSTALTPALRPSAGQAIQPGVGQAVQPGAIETLQSRNLGARVFQVDPDVLSRMTRQAAPGQAPDTARFITSRIGTEALRNVADQATNTGRNTYVLPYRVLATSAGASGSERRSFLRPVIEVAGDGLSFAGSEEGFRGTLFLGVQDSLQPASAEPLPDSIHFLLDAAGASVEPGRIAVGHTNLPFDSVTIRSRESRDSVELRVRSSLWADAVPLSLPVTRPSLTVTAPATVPGLGLEAARVVVRSERIVSGRVPVTVESTLGRPEPSGLDLGPDGTLTVELRSTGLGRAEITVHSPGYRSASTSVAFVFPVGFLLAALLGGIAGGTAHRIRKRGEEEADSWIREAGAGLVFGMIVAVAYAVGVNLLPLELGAEYGEALVFTLSALGGYFRVPLRERARPEST
;
A
#
# COMPACT_ATOMS: atom_id res chain seq x y z
N MET A 1 -40.48 -7.38 -80.18
CA MET A 1 -41.49 -6.93 -79.19
C MET A 1 -41.42 -7.89 -78.01
N THR A 2 -40.53 -7.60 -77.06
CA THR A 2 -40.79 -7.02 -75.71
C THR A 2 -40.69 -8.12 -74.65
N ALA A 3 -39.46 -8.37 -74.19
CA ALA A 3 -39.20 -9.12 -72.96
C ALA A 3 -39.05 -8.10 -71.82
N VAL A 4 -40.03 -8.05 -70.92
CA VAL A 4 -40.00 -7.27 -69.68
C VAL A 4 -39.59 -8.21 -68.55
N GLY A 5 -38.53 -7.83 -67.83
CA GLY A 5 -37.91 -8.65 -66.80
C GLY A 5 -38.63 -8.66 -65.44
N ARG A 6 -38.03 -9.44 -64.53
CA ARG A 6 -38.09 -9.25 -63.07
C ARG A 6 -36.75 -9.69 -62.48
N VAL A 7 -36.01 -8.73 -61.94
CA VAL A 7 -34.88 -8.96 -61.03
C VAL A 7 -35.47 -9.10 -59.62
N PRO A 8 -35.07 -10.06 -58.77
CA PRO A 8 -35.53 -10.12 -57.40
C PRO A 8 -34.91 -9.00 -56.56
N ALA A 9 -35.75 -8.28 -55.83
CA ALA A 9 -35.33 -7.31 -54.83
C ALA A 9 -34.57 -8.02 -53.71
N THR A 10 -33.29 -7.66 -53.53
CA THR A 10 -32.50 -8.09 -52.37
C THR A 10 -32.77 -7.09 -51.25
N SER A 11 -33.58 -7.49 -50.27
CA SER A 11 -33.83 -6.68 -49.07
C SER A 11 -32.58 -6.71 -48.18
N VAL A 12 -31.95 -5.55 -47.99
CA VAL A 12 -30.84 -5.34 -47.06
C VAL A 12 -31.43 -5.00 -45.69
N ALA A 13 -31.18 -5.86 -44.69
CA ALA A 13 -31.50 -5.57 -43.30
C ALA A 13 -30.25 -4.98 -42.62
N VAL A 14 -30.31 -3.70 -42.24
CA VAL A 14 -29.29 -3.03 -41.43
C VAL A 14 -29.67 -3.21 -39.96
N LEU A 15 -28.92 -4.04 -39.23
CA LEU A 15 -29.07 -4.17 -37.78
C LEU A 15 -28.12 -3.18 -37.09
N ALA A 16 -28.62 -2.00 -36.74
CA ALA A 16 -27.93 -1.05 -35.88
C ALA A 16 -28.22 -1.40 -34.42
N LEU A 17 -27.25 -1.98 -33.70
CA LEU A 17 -27.36 -2.19 -32.27
C LEU A 17 -26.93 -0.91 -31.53
N VAL A 18 -27.90 -0.03 -31.26
CA VAL A 18 -27.70 1.13 -30.39
C VAL A 18 -28.04 0.70 -28.96
N LEU A 19 -27.02 0.54 -28.11
CA LEU A 19 -27.22 0.32 -26.68
C LEU A 19 -27.58 1.67 -26.03
N THR A 20 -28.86 1.91 -25.81
CA THR A 20 -29.33 3.01 -24.94
C THR A 20 -29.34 2.52 -23.50
N SER A 21 -28.60 3.18 -22.62
CA SER A 21 -28.71 2.98 -21.17
C SER A 21 -30.12 3.40 -20.69
N PRO A 22 -30.78 2.65 -19.80
CA PRO A 22 -31.99 3.13 -19.17
C PRO A 22 -31.66 4.33 -18.26
N SER A 23 -32.23 5.47 -18.60
CA SER A 23 -32.30 6.65 -17.74
C SER A 23 -33.17 6.32 -16.53
N THR A 24 -32.55 6.06 -15.37
CA THR A 24 -33.26 6.04 -14.09
C THR A 24 -33.64 7.47 -13.71
N ALA A 25 -34.87 7.86 -14.03
CA ALA A 25 -35.53 9.03 -13.48
C ALA A 25 -36.56 8.58 -12.44
N GLY A 26 -36.49 9.16 -11.24
CA GLY A 26 -37.63 9.26 -10.32
C GLY A 26 -37.37 8.72 -8.91
N GLY A 27 -37.21 9.63 -7.95
CA GLY A 27 -37.38 9.30 -6.53
C GLY A 27 -36.60 10.15 -5.51
N GLN A 28 -36.62 11.48 -5.61
CA GLN A 28 -36.41 12.31 -4.42
C GLN A 28 -37.55 13.31 -4.30
N ASP A 29 -38.33 13.12 -3.25
CA ASP A 29 -39.38 14.03 -2.80
C ASP A 29 -38.83 15.02 -1.77
N SER A 30 -39.45 16.20 -1.77
CA SER A 30 -39.51 17.23 -0.71
C SER A 30 -38.32 18.16 -0.47
N THR A 31 -38.34 19.22 -1.29
CA THR A 31 -38.05 20.65 -1.07
C THR A 31 -38.15 21.22 0.36
N ALA A 32 -37.25 22.17 0.64
CA ALA A 32 -37.52 23.41 1.38
C ALA A 32 -37.57 24.62 0.41
N LEU A 33 -38.50 25.53 0.68
CA LEU A 33 -38.88 26.78 -0.02
C LEU A 33 -37.68 27.77 -0.14
N THR A 34 -37.55 28.75 -1.06
CA THR A 34 -38.45 29.84 -1.53
C THR A 34 -37.71 30.62 -2.67
N PRO A 35 -38.32 31.58 -3.41
CA PRO A 35 -38.03 31.86 -4.82
C PRO A 35 -37.36 33.22 -5.12
N ALA A 36 -36.87 33.39 -6.36
CA ALA A 36 -36.66 34.71 -6.97
C ALA A 36 -36.78 34.68 -8.51
N LEU A 37 -37.90 35.25 -8.97
CA LEU A 37 -38.17 36.01 -10.19
C LEU A 37 -36.99 36.34 -11.16
N ARG A 38 -37.13 35.99 -12.45
CA ARG A 38 -37.52 36.92 -13.56
C ARG A 38 -37.48 36.21 -14.93
N PRO A 39 -38.38 36.55 -15.87
CA PRO A 39 -38.41 36.00 -17.22
C PRO A 39 -37.57 36.85 -18.19
N SER A 40 -37.00 36.21 -19.21
CA SER A 40 -36.50 36.88 -20.42
C SER A 40 -37.07 36.18 -21.65
N ALA A 41 -37.57 37.01 -22.55
CA ALA A 41 -38.47 36.66 -23.62
C ALA A 41 -37.80 35.99 -24.83
N GLY A 42 -38.58 35.14 -25.50
CA GLY A 42 -38.83 35.24 -26.94
C GLY A 42 -37.69 34.85 -27.88
N GLN A 43 -37.78 33.65 -28.44
CA GLN A 43 -37.43 33.44 -29.84
C GLN A 43 -38.42 32.46 -30.50
N ALA A 44 -39.06 32.96 -31.54
CA ALA A 44 -40.04 32.27 -32.35
C ALA A 44 -39.39 31.20 -33.24
N ILE A 45 -40.01 30.03 -33.29
CA ILE A 45 -39.66 28.94 -34.22
C ILE A 45 -40.43 29.19 -35.52
N GLN A 46 -39.71 29.39 -36.63
CA GLN A 46 -40.28 29.35 -37.98
C GLN A 46 -40.40 27.89 -38.46
N PRO A 47 -41.50 27.50 -39.14
CA PRO A 47 -41.61 26.18 -39.75
C PRO A 47 -40.93 26.17 -41.12
N GLY A 48 -39.78 25.49 -41.21
CA GLY A 48 -39.04 25.25 -42.44
C GLY A 48 -39.54 24.00 -43.18
N VAL A 49 -40.20 24.26 -44.31
CA VAL A 49 -40.33 23.50 -45.57
C VAL A 49 -39.71 22.08 -45.60
N GLY A 50 -40.55 21.08 -45.87
CA GLY A 50 -40.12 19.73 -46.20
C GLY A 50 -39.41 19.64 -47.54
N GLN A 51 -38.20 19.07 -47.54
CA GLN A 51 -37.53 18.56 -48.73
C GLN A 51 -37.61 17.03 -48.75
N ALA A 52 -38.08 16.50 -49.88
CA ALA A 52 -38.03 15.08 -50.18
C ALA A 52 -36.55 14.64 -50.34
N VAL A 53 -36.12 13.69 -49.52
CA VAL A 53 -34.78 13.09 -49.59
C VAL A 53 -34.79 11.96 -50.63
N GLN A 54 -33.90 12.05 -51.60
CA GLN A 54 -33.61 10.97 -52.56
C GLN A 54 -32.95 9.77 -51.85
N PRO A 55 -33.24 8.53 -52.27
CA PRO A 55 -32.57 7.35 -51.72
C PRO A 55 -31.15 7.27 -52.30
N GLY A 56 -30.13 7.55 -51.47
CA GLY A 56 -28.73 7.37 -51.91
C GLY A 56 -27.62 8.12 -51.15
N ALA A 57 -27.88 8.73 -49.99
CA ALA A 57 -26.83 9.39 -49.21
C ALA A 57 -26.64 8.71 -47.84
N ILE A 58 -25.45 8.16 -47.62
CA ILE A 58 -25.01 7.66 -46.31
C ILE A 58 -24.70 8.89 -45.45
N GLU A 59 -25.66 9.30 -44.63
CA GLU A 59 -25.45 10.32 -43.62
C GLU A 59 -24.87 9.66 -42.35
N THR A 60 -23.64 10.05 -42.02
CA THR A 60 -22.97 9.63 -40.78
C THR A 60 -23.64 10.38 -39.63
N LEU A 61 -24.62 9.77 -38.96
CA LEU A 61 -25.16 10.30 -37.71
C LEU A 61 -24.12 10.19 -36.60
N GLN A 62 -23.32 11.24 -36.45
CA GLN A 62 -22.48 11.50 -35.29
C GLN A 62 -23.39 11.71 -34.06
N SER A 63 -23.60 10.65 -33.29
CA SER A 63 -24.08 10.74 -31.90
C SER A 63 -23.02 11.50 -31.07
N ARG A 64 -23.27 12.78 -30.82
CA ARG A 64 -22.32 13.72 -30.21
C ARG A 64 -22.06 13.54 -28.71
N ASN A 65 -22.64 12.53 -28.03
CA ASN A 65 -22.61 12.51 -26.55
C ASN A 65 -22.04 11.26 -25.87
N LEU A 66 -21.43 10.28 -26.57
CA LEU A 66 -20.91 9.07 -25.88
C LEU A 66 -19.52 8.57 -26.31
N GLY A 67 -18.80 9.22 -27.23
CA GLY A 67 -17.46 8.77 -27.65
C GLY A 67 -17.42 7.35 -28.25
N ALA A 68 -18.57 6.69 -28.45
CA ALA A 68 -18.68 5.39 -29.05
C ALA A 68 -18.57 5.53 -30.57
N ARG A 69 -17.40 5.21 -31.12
CA ARG A 69 -17.33 4.90 -32.56
C ARG A 69 -18.00 3.55 -32.77
N VAL A 70 -19.20 3.57 -33.36
CA VAL A 70 -19.85 2.37 -33.88
C VAL A 70 -18.95 1.83 -34.98
N PHE A 71 -18.37 0.65 -34.77
CA PHE A 71 -17.71 -0.07 -35.85
C PHE A 71 -18.80 -0.67 -36.72
N GLN A 72 -19.05 -0.02 -37.86
CA GLN A 72 -19.84 -0.61 -38.92
C GLN A 72 -18.95 -1.66 -39.59
N VAL A 73 -19.10 -2.92 -39.19
CA VAL A 73 -18.50 -4.03 -39.94
C VAL A 73 -19.24 -4.06 -41.28
N ASP A 74 -18.50 -3.86 -42.36
CA ASP A 74 -19.04 -3.93 -43.71
C ASP A 74 -19.80 -5.26 -43.88
N PRO A 75 -21.13 -5.22 -44.10
CA PRO A 75 -21.93 -6.44 -44.26
C PRO A 75 -21.43 -7.29 -45.43
N ASP A 76 -20.73 -6.71 -46.42
CA ASP A 76 -20.09 -7.47 -47.50
C ASP A 76 -18.85 -8.23 -47.06
N VAL A 77 -18.16 -7.81 -45.98
CA VAL A 77 -17.05 -8.58 -45.39
C VAL A 77 -17.62 -9.80 -44.67
N LEU A 78 -18.68 -9.64 -43.88
CA LEU A 78 -19.42 -10.74 -43.24
C LEU A 78 -20.00 -11.71 -44.28
N SER A 79 -20.56 -11.18 -45.37
CA SER A 79 -21.16 -11.96 -46.46
C SER A 79 -20.14 -12.66 -47.36
N ARG A 80 -18.94 -12.10 -47.52
CA ARG A 80 -17.81 -12.74 -48.23
C ARG A 80 -17.19 -13.85 -47.40
N MET A 81 -17.09 -13.67 -46.08
CA MET A 81 -16.61 -14.70 -45.16
C MET A 81 -17.53 -15.93 -45.09
N THR A 82 -18.84 -15.75 -45.31
CA THR A 82 -19.82 -16.85 -45.36
C THR A 82 -19.88 -17.53 -46.75
N ARG A 83 -19.67 -16.80 -47.84
CA ARG A 83 -19.73 -17.35 -49.21
C ARG A 83 -18.53 -18.17 -49.65
N GLN A 84 -17.44 -18.19 -48.89
CA GLN A 84 -16.23 -18.96 -49.23
C GLN A 84 -16.26 -20.44 -48.79
N ALA A 85 -17.36 -20.91 -48.19
CA ALA A 85 -17.56 -22.33 -47.92
C ALA A 85 -18.07 -23.05 -49.18
N ALA A 86 -17.32 -24.03 -49.69
CA ALA A 86 -17.73 -24.85 -50.82
C ALA A 86 -18.99 -25.66 -50.47
N PRO A 87 -19.98 -25.80 -51.39
CA PRO A 87 -21.17 -26.60 -51.14
C PRO A 87 -20.79 -28.08 -50.93
N GLY A 88 -21.00 -28.59 -49.72
CA GLY A 88 -20.76 -29.99 -49.35
C GLY A 88 -19.75 -30.23 -48.22
N GLN A 89 -18.98 -29.21 -47.82
CA GLN A 89 -18.25 -29.26 -46.54
C GLN A 89 -19.13 -28.62 -45.46
N ALA A 90 -19.46 -29.38 -44.41
CA ALA A 90 -19.98 -28.80 -43.18
C ALA A 90 -18.98 -27.71 -42.76
N PRO A 91 -19.41 -26.45 -42.61
CA PRO A 91 -18.49 -25.38 -42.28
C PRO A 91 -17.84 -25.70 -40.93
N ASP A 92 -16.54 -25.97 -40.95
CA ASP A 92 -15.71 -26.08 -39.75
C ASP A 92 -15.49 -24.64 -39.21
N THR A 93 -16.58 -24.01 -38.76
CA THR A 93 -16.70 -22.55 -38.61
C THR A 93 -16.95 -22.11 -37.17
N ALA A 94 -16.22 -22.69 -36.24
CA ALA A 94 -15.82 -21.93 -35.08
C ALA A 94 -14.94 -20.76 -35.58
N ARG A 95 -15.44 -19.53 -35.54
CA ARG A 95 -14.67 -18.35 -35.96
C ARG A 95 -14.78 -17.25 -34.92
N PHE A 96 -13.63 -16.76 -34.48
CA PHE A 96 -13.54 -15.53 -33.70
C PHE A 96 -13.31 -14.35 -34.64
N ILE A 97 -14.12 -13.30 -34.47
CA ILE A 97 -13.90 -12.00 -35.11
C ILE A 97 -13.51 -11.01 -34.01
N THR A 98 -12.29 -10.48 -34.09
CA THR A 98 -11.74 -9.56 -33.09
C THR A 98 -11.89 -8.11 -33.54
N SER A 99 -12.33 -7.23 -32.65
CA SER A 99 -12.34 -5.78 -32.87
C SER A 99 -11.64 -5.04 -31.73
N ARG A 100 -10.94 -3.95 -32.08
CA ARG A 100 -10.26 -3.08 -31.11
C ARG A 100 -11.21 -1.99 -30.64
N ILE A 101 -11.29 -1.78 -29.33
CA ILE A 101 -11.97 -0.61 -28.78
C ILE A 101 -11.00 0.57 -28.87
N GLY A 102 -11.48 1.72 -29.37
CA GLY A 102 -10.69 2.95 -29.39
C GLY A 102 -10.23 3.37 -27.99
N THR A 103 -9.06 4.00 -27.90
CA THR A 103 -8.38 4.37 -26.64
C THR A 103 -9.22 5.26 -25.71
N GLU A 104 -10.13 6.07 -26.25
CA GLU A 104 -11.02 6.94 -25.45
C GLU A 104 -12.10 6.15 -24.70
N ALA A 105 -12.67 5.12 -25.32
CA ALA A 105 -13.67 4.27 -24.67
C ALA A 105 -13.06 3.39 -23.57
N LEU A 106 -11.74 3.14 -23.62
CA LEU A 106 -11.02 2.41 -22.57
C LEU A 106 -10.80 3.25 -21.31
N ARG A 107 -10.60 4.57 -21.44
CA ARG A 107 -10.51 5.47 -20.28
C ARG A 107 -11.82 5.48 -19.49
N ASN A 108 -12.96 5.59 -20.18
CA ASN A 108 -14.28 5.60 -19.53
C ASN A 108 -14.62 4.27 -18.83
N VAL A 109 -14.10 3.13 -19.32
CA VAL A 109 -14.27 1.82 -18.67
C VAL A 109 -13.32 1.66 -17.49
N ALA A 110 -12.09 2.19 -17.58
CA ALA A 110 -11.15 2.22 -16.46
C ALA A 110 -11.68 3.08 -15.30
N ASP A 111 -12.32 4.20 -15.61
CA ASP A 111 -12.94 5.06 -14.59
C ASP A 111 -14.13 4.37 -13.89
N GLN A 112 -14.92 3.57 -14.61
CA GLN A 112 -16.03 2.79 -14.01
C GLN A 112 -15.59 1.61 -13.13
N ALA A 113 -14.38 1.09 -13.31
CA ALA A 113 -13.85 -0.01 -12.49
C ALA A 113 -13.57 0.39 -11.03
N THR A 114 -13.50 1.70 -10.73
CA THR A 114 -13.16 2.20 -9.38
C THR A 114 -14.29 2.13 -8.35
N ASN A 115 -15.54 1.81 -8.75
CA ASN A 115 -16.71 2.10 -7.89
C ASN A 115 -17.40 0.86 -7.26
N THR A 116 -16.91 -0.37 -7.49
CA THR A 116 -17.56 -1.60 -6.98
C THR A 116 -16.72 -2.41 -6.00
N GLY A 117 -15.56 -1.90 -5.55
CA GLY A 117 -14.65 -2.62 -4.66
C GLY A 117 -14.01 -3.88 -5.30
N ARG A 118 -14.23 -4.10 -6.60
CA ARG A 118 -13.57 -5.13 -7.39
C ARG A 118 -12.67 -4.44 -8.41
N ASN A 119 -11.38 -4.70 -8.30
CA ASN A 119 -10.36 -4.27 -9.25
C ASN A 119 -10.50 -5.10 -10.55
N THR A 120 -11.59 -4.88 -11.30
CA THR A 120 -11.89 -5.58 -12.56
C THR A 120 -11.38 -4.78 -13.75
N TYR A 121 -10.45 -5.37 -14.49
CA TYR A 121 -9.86 -4.82 -15.71
C TYR A 121 -10.42 -5.53 -16.93
N VAL A 122 -10.93 -4.75 -17.87
CA VAL A 122 -11.47 -5.27 -19.13
C VAL A 122 -10.45 -5.05 -20.22
N LEU A 123 -10.04 -6.12 -20.91
CA LEU A 123 -9.04 -5.98 -21.97
C LEU A 123 -9.59 -5.15 -23.16
N PRO A 124 -8.70 -4.47 -23.91
CA PRO A 124 -9.06 -3.43 -24.87
C PRO A 124 -9.66 -3.92 -26.20
N TYR A 125 -9.98 -5.20 -26.27
CA TYR A 125 -10.55 -5.83 -27.46
C TYR A 125 -11.84 -6.58 -27.11
N ARG A 126 -12.65 -6.78 -28.14
CA ARG A 126 -13.91 -7.54 -28.09
C ARG A 126 -13.84 -8.64 -29.11
N VAL A 127 -14.50 -9.75 -28.80
CA VAL A 127 -14.54 -10.91 -29.68
C VAL A 127 -16.00 -11.25 -29.94
N LEU A 128 -16.38 -11.23 -31.21
CA LEU A 128 -17.64 -11.83 -31.63
C LEU A 128 -17.35 -13.30 -31.93
N ALA A 129 -18.05 -14.19 -31.24
CA ALA A 129 -17.96 -15.62 -31.45
C ALA A 129 -19.29 -16.14 -31.97
N THR A 130 -19.22 -17.07 -32.93
CA THR A 130 -20.37 -17.85 -33.40
C THR A 130 -20.17 -19.30 -32.98
N SER A 131 -21.14 -19.85 -32.25
CA SER A 131 -21.16 -21.27 -31.85
C SER A 131 -22.43 -21.95 -32.34
N ALA A 132 -22.37 -23.26 -32.54
CA ALA A 132 -23.56 -24.06 -32.75
C ALA A 132 -24.29 -24.21 -31.40
N GLY A 133 -25.52 -23.73 -31.31
CA GLY A 133 -26.38 -23.96 -30.14
C GLY A 133 -26.83 -25.41 -30.07
N ALA A 134 -27.32 -25.84 -28.90
CA ALA A 134 -27.81 -27.20 -28.66
C ALA A 134 -28.90 -27.67 -29.65
N SER A 135 -29.66 -26.72 -30.23
CA SER A 135 -30.71 -26.99 -31.22
C SER A 135 -30.24 -26.85 -32.68
N GLY A 136 -28.93 -26.73 -32.92
CA GLY A 136 -28.37 -26.46 -34.25
C GLY A 136 -28.55 -25.02 -34.74
N SER A 137 -29.08 -24.12 -33.89
CA SER A 137 -29.16 -22.68 -34.20
C SER A 137 -27.79 -22.01 -34.06
N GLU A 138 -27.46 -21.09 -34.96
CA GLU A 138 -26.27 -20.24 -34.80
C GLU A 138 -26.48 -19.32 -33.58
N ARG A 139 -25.59 -19.45 -32.59
CA ARG A 139 -25.57 -18.58 -31.43
C ARG A 139 -24.44 -17.58 -31.57
N ARG A 140 -24.73 -16.31 -31.28
CA ARG A 140 -23.77 -15.22 -31.27
C ARG A 140 -23.48 -14.82 -29.84
N SER A 141 -22.20 -14.70 -29.51
CA SER A 141 -21.72 -14.26 -28.21
C SER A 141 -20.84 -13.03 -28.36
N PHE A 142 -20.99 -12.08 -27.43
CA PHE A 142 -20.19 -10.85 -27.42
C PHE A 142 -19.23 -10.90 -26.23
N LEU A 143 -18.04 -11.41 -26.52
CA LEU A 143 -17.07 -11.82 -25.53
C LEU A 143 -16.15 -10.68 -25.11
N ARG A 144 -15.88 -10.64 -23.81
CA ARG A 144 -15.04 -9.66 -23.12
C ARG A 144 -14.02 -10.39 -22.24
N PRO A 145 -12.74 -10.43 -22.63
CA PRO A 145 -11.72 -10.87 -21.70
C PRO A 145 -11.64 -9.90 -20.52
N VAL A 146 -11.64 -10.46 -19.32
CA VAL A 146 -11.63 -9.73 -18.05
C VAL A 146 -10.60 -10.32 -17.10
N ILE A 147 -10.00 -9.44 -16.31
CA ILE A 147 -9.09 -9.78 -15.22
C ILE A 147 -9.67 -9.17 -13.96
N GLU A 148 -9.93 -9.97 -12.93
CA GLU A 148 -10.29 -9.48 -11.61
C GLU A 148 -9.11 -9.65 -10.66
N VAL A 149 -8.66 -8.58 -10.03
CA VAL A 149 -7.59 -8.65 -9.03
C VAL A 149 -8.23 -8.86 -7.66
N ALA A 150 -7.78 -9.90 -6.95
CA ALA A 150 -8.26 -10.19 -5.61
C ALA A 150 -7.72 -9.15 -4.61
N GLY A 151 -8.62 -8.53 -3.84
CA GLY A 151 -8.26 -7.47 -2.89
C GLY A 151 -7.59 -6.27 -3.57
N ASP A 152 -6.62 -5.66 -2.88
CA ASP A 152 -5.97 -4.40 -3.28
C ASP A 152 -4.65 -4.62 -4.05
N GLY A 153 -4.55 -5.68 -4.84
CA GLY A 153 -3.35 -6.02 -5.61
C GLY A 153 -2.42 -7.01 -4.90
N LEU A 154 -1.13 -6.70 -4.86
CA LEU A 154 -0.14 -7.54 -4.18
C LEU A 154 -0.03 -7.10 -2.72
N SER A 155 0.00 -8.05 -1.79
CA SER A 155 0.17 -7.79 -0.36
C SER A 155 1.38 -8.52 0.19
N PHE A 156 2.03 -7.95 1.22
CA PHE A 156 3.20 -8.57 1.84
C PHE A 156 2.84 -9.90 2.51
N ALA A 157 3.49 -10.97 2.09
CA ALA A 157 3.26 -12.35 2.52
C ALA A 157 4.40 -12.90 3.42
N GLY A 158 5.43 -12.08 3.68
CA GLY A 158 6.57 -12.44 4.54
C GLY A 158 7.89 -12.12 3.85
N SER A 159 8.99 -12.14 4.62
CA SER A 159 10.32 -11.78 4.09
C SER A 159 10.83 -12.74 3.01
N GLU A 160 10.51 -14.03 3.11
CA GLU A 160 10.93 -15.06 2.16
C GLU A 160 10.04 -15.10 0.89
N GLU A 161 8.73 -14.89 1.07
CA GLU A 161 7.73 -14.90 -0.01
C GLU A 161 7.66 -13.57 -0.75
N GLY A 162 7.99 -12.46 -0.08
CA GLY A 162 7.86 -11.11 -0.60
C GLY A 162 6.39 -10.67 -0.66
N PHE A 163 5.99 -10.13 -1.79
CA PHE A 163 4.62 -9.70 -2.06
C PHE A 163 3.90 -10.72 -2.92
N ARG A 164 2.66 -11.04 -2.55
CA ARG A 164 1.81 -12.00 -3.24
C ARG A 164 0.44 -11.40 -3.56
N GLY A 165 -0.02 -11.62 -4.78
CA GLY A 165 -1.37 -11.28 -5.21
C GLY A 165 -1.98 -12.42 -6.02
N THR A 166 -3.31 -12.45 -6.08
CA THR A 166 -4.05 -13.38 -6.93
C THR A 166 -4.90 -12.58 -7.89
N LEU A 167 -4.92 -12.98 -9.16
CA LEU A 167 -5.85 -12.48 -10.15
C LEU A 167 -6.66 -13.62 -10.74
N PHE A 168 -7.80 -13.28 -11.30
CA PHE A 168 -8.74 -14.18 -11.93
C PHE A 168 -8.94 -13.75 -13.37
N LEU A 169 -8.55 -14.60 -14.30
CA LEU A 169 -8.66 -14.35 -15.73
C LEU A 169 -9.83 -15.14 -16.31
N GLY A 170 -10.64 -14.47 -17.12
CA GLY A 170 -11.76 -15.13 -17.78
C GLY A 170 -12.28 -14.37 -18.99
N VAL A 171 -13.35 -14.89 -19.58
CA VAL A 171 -14.01 -14.31 -20.75
C VAL A 171 -15.50 -14.21 -20.45
N GLN A 172 -16.06 -13.00 -20.39
CA GLN A 172 -17.49 -12.79 -20.14
C GLN A 172 -18.29 -12.66 -21.43
N ASP A 173 -19.50 -13.24 -21.48
CA ASP A 173 -20.46 -12.99 -22.56
C ASP A 173 -21.41 -11.87 -22.15
N SER A 174 -21.31 -10.73 -22.82
CA SER A 174 -22.12 -9.54 -22.49
C SER A 174 -23.59 -9.71 -22.85
N LEU A 175 -23.92 -10.63 -23.77
CA LEU A 175 -25.29 -10.90 -24.16
C LEU A 175 -25.98 -11.86 -23.19
N GLN A 176 -25.21 -12.73 -22.53
CA GLN A 176 -25.72 -13.72 -21.60
C GLN A 176 -24.80 -13.84 -20.37
N PRO A 177 -24.74 -12.82 -19.50
CA PRO A 177 -23.80 -12.78 -18.38
C PRO A 177 -24.06 -13.84 -17.31
N ALA A 178 -25.26 -14.42 -17.28
CA ALA A 178 -25.66 -15.43 -16.30
C ALA A 178 -25.40 -16.89 -16.77
N SER A 179 -25.03 -17.12 -18.04
CA SER A 179 -24.83 -18.47 -18.58
C SER A 179 -23.35 -18.75 -18.84
N ALA A 180 -22.80 -19.80 -18.24
CA ALA A 180 -21.46 -20.28 -18.57
C ALA A 180 -21.53 -21.28 -19.71
N GLU A 181 -20.89 -20.97 -20.83
CA GLU A 181 -21.00 -21.75 -22.07
C GLU A 181 -19.62 -22.10 -22.61
N PRO A 182 -19.44 -23.28 -23.24
CA PRO A 182 -18.20 -23.60 -23.90
C PRO A 182 -17.93 -22.63 -25.06
N LEU A 183 -16.68 -22.20 -25.19
CA LEU A 183 -16.21 -21.46 -26.35
C LEU A 183 -16.00 -22.41 -27.52
N PRO A 184 -16.19 -21.94 -28.79
CA PRO A 184 -15.90 -22.75 -29.96
C PRO A 184 -14.45 -23.25 -30.01
N ASP A 185 -13.52 -22.38 -29.61
CA ASP A 185 -12.10 -22.67 -29.43
C ASP A 185 -11.62 -22.02 -28.12
N SER A 186 -10.58 -22.57 -27.51
CA SER A 186 -9.98 -21.95 -26.32
C SER A 186 -9.24 -20.66 -26.68
N ILE A 187 -9.44 -19.62 -25.87
CA ILE A 187 -8.66 -18.39 -25.98
C ILE A 187 -7.43 -18.54 -25.08
N HIS A 188 -6.25 -18.53 -25.68
CA HIS A 188 -5.00 -18.64 -24.94
C HIS A 188 -4.53 -17.26 -24.48
N PHE A 189 -4.03 -17.20 -23.27
CA PHE A 189 -3.42 -16.01 -22.68
C PHE A 189 -2.01 -16.32 -22.20
N LEU A 190 -1.10 -15.40 -22.47
CA LEU A 190 0.26 -15.38 -21.95
C LEU A 190 0.38 -14.18 -21.01
N LEU A 191 0.82 -14.45 -19.79
CA LEU A 191 1.00 -13.47 -18.73
C LEU A 191 2.48 -13.43 -18.33
N ASP A 192 3.06 -12.25 -18.37
CA ASP A 192 4.44 -11.98 -17.95
C ASP A 192 4.50 -10.73 -17.07
N ALA A 193 5.44 -10.67 -16.13
CA ALA A 193 5.61 -9.51 -15.26
C ALA A 193 7.09 -9.19 -15.07
N ALA A 194 7.46 -7.92 -15.17
CA ALA A 194 8.83 -7.49 -14.93
C ALA A 194 9.14 -7.49 -13.43
N GLY A 195 10.17 -8.21 -13.00
CA GLY A 195 10.56 -8.29 -11.58
C GLY A 195 9.67 -9.17 -10.69
N ALA A 196 8.74 -9.93 -11.29
CA ALA A 196 7.81 -10.80 -10.58
C ALA A 196 7.62 -12.14 -11.31
N SER A 197 7.30 -13.20 -10.56
CA SER A 197 6.91 -14.50 -11.11
C SER A 197 5.39 -14.59 -11.24
N VAL A 198 4.91 -15.17 -12.35
CA VAL A 198 3.49 -15.35 -12.65
C VAL A 198 3.20 -16.85 -12.82
N GLU A 199 2.25 -17.39 -12.05
CA GLU A 199 1.96 -18.82 -12.01
C GLU A 199 0.43 -19.10 -11.97
N PRO A 200 -0.16 -19.74 -13.00
CA PRO A 200 0.48 -20.09 -14.27
C PRO A 200 0.70 -18.83 -15.15
N GLY A 201 1.81 -18.78 -15.87
CA GLY A 201 2.06 -17.73 -16.87
C GLY A 201 1.33 -17.96 -18.20
N ARG A 202 0.64 -19.09 -18.38
CA ARG A 202 -0.14 -19.43 -19.57
C ARG A 202 -1.47 -20.04 -19.18
N ILE A 203 -2.55 -19.53 -19.76
CA ILE A 203 -3.92 -19.99 -19.49
C ILE A 203 -4.62 -20.26 -20.82
N ALA A 204 -5.50 -21.25 -20.85
CA ALA A 204 -6.41 -21.52 -21.96
C ALA A 204 -7.85 -21.45 -21.42
N VAL A 205 -8.57 -20.38 -21.77
CA VAL A 205 -9.96 -20.21 -21.35
C VAL A 205 -10.85 -20.87 -22.38
N GLY A 206 -11.55 -21.93 -21.99
CA GLY A 206 -12.42 -22.72 -22.85
C GLY A 206 -13.91 -22.43 -22.69
N HIS A 207 -14.30 -21.50 -21.83
CA HIS A 207 -15.71 -21.19 -21.57
C HIS A 207 -15.93 -19.71 -21.25
N THR A 208 -17.20 -19.30 -21.23
CA THR A 208 -17.62 -17.95 -20.85
C THR A 208 -18.01 -17.86 -19.37
N ASN A 209 -17.99 -16.64 -18.85
CA ASN A 209 -18.41 -16.26 -17.50
C ASN A 209 -17.67 -17.09 -16.42
N LEU A 210 -18.29 -17.31 -15.26
CA LEU A 210 -17.65 -18.00 -14.13
C LEU A 210 -17.60 -19.53 -14.34
N PRO A 211 -16.62 -20.23 -13.75
CA PRO A 211 -15.52 -19.74 -12.90
C PRO A 211 -14.36 -19.11 -13.68
N PHE A 212 -13.57 -18.25 -13.04
CA PHE A 212 -12.35 -17.70 -13.66
C PHE A 212 -11.11 -18.50 -13.25
N ASP A 213 -10.11 -18.51 -14.13
CA ASP A 213 -8.83 -19.16 -13.88
C ASP A 213 -7.96 -18.29 -12.96
N SER A 214 -7.46 -18.88 -11.88
CA SER A 214 -6.62 -18.16 -10.92
C SER A 214 -5.16 -18.12 -11.37
N VAL A 215 -4.54 -16.94 -11.25
CA VAL A 215 -3.09 -16.74 -11.41
C VAL A 215 -2.54 -16.10 -10.14
N THR A 216 -1.49 -16.69 -9.61
CA THR A 216 -0.71 -16.13 -8.52
C THR A 216 0.45 -15.32 -9.07
N ILE A 217 0.61 -14.11 -8.55
CA ILE A 217 1.77 -13.25 -8.82
C ILE A 217 2.58 -13.14 -7.53
N ARG A 218 3.90 -13.35 -7.64
CA ARG A 218 4.84 -13.13 -6.53
C ARG A 218 5.93 -12.16 -6.96
N SER A 219 6.23 -11.18 -6.12
CA SER A 219 7.31 -10.21 -6.34
C SER A 219 8.16 -10.08 -5.09
N ARG A 220 9.48 -10.10 -5.25
CA ARG A 220 10.42 -9.78 -4.15
C ARG A 220 10.84 -8.31 -4.16
N GLU A 221 10.50 -7.57 -5.21
CA GLU A 221 10.89 -6.17 -5.34
C GLU A 221 9.97 -5.25 -4.54
N SER A 222 10.55 -4.24 -3.90
CA SER A 222 9.86 -3.24 -3.09
C SER A 222 9.40 -2.04 -3.92
N ARG A 223 8.84 -2.25 -5.11
CA ARG A 223 8.22 -1.17 -5.90
C ARG A 223 6.77 -0.95 -5.45
N ASP A 224 6.22 0.22 -5.74
CA ASP A 224 4.83 0.54 -5.40
C ASP A 224 3.81 -0.13 -6.35
N SER A 225 4.29 -0.64 -7.48
CA SER A 225 3.48 -1.42 -8.41
C SER A 225 4.32 -2.45 -9.18
N VAL A 226 3.64 -3.48 -9.68
CA VAL A 226 4.17 -4.47 -10.61
C VAL A 226 3.46 -4.32 -11.95
N GLU A 227 4.21 -4.17 -13.04
CA GLU A 227 3.65 -4.15 -14.39
C GLU A 227 3.45 -5.59 -14.88
N LEU A 228 2.20 -6.03 -14.91
CA LEU A 228 1.77 -7.25 -15.57
C LEU A 228 1.49 -6.97 -17.04
N ARG A 229 1.93 -7.86 -17.93
CA ARG A 229 1.67 -7.81 -19.36
C ARG A 229 0.83 -9.02 -19.72
N VAL A 230 -0.24 -8.78 -20.46
CA VAL A 230 -1.19 -9.82 -20.87
C VAL A 230 -1.31 -9.82 -22.39
N ARG A 231 -1.02 -10.96 -23.00
CA ARG A 231 -1.16 -11.19 -24.44
C ARG A 231 -2.15 -12.30 -24.67
N SER A 232 -2.93 -12.22 -25.74
CA SER A 232 -3.89 -13.26 -26.11
C SER A 232 -3.55 -13.86 -27.47
N SER A 233 -3.95 -15.11 -27.73
CA SER A 233 -3.85 -15.70 -29.08
C SER A 233 -4.61 -14.89 -30.13
N LEU A 234 -5.61 -14.13 -29.71
CA LEU A 234 -6.43 -13.28 -30.56
C LEU A 234 -5.83 -11.88 -30.80
N TRP A 235 -4.78 -11.50 -30.07
CA TRP A 235 -4.19 -10.17 -30.13
C TRP A 235 -2.68 -10.20 -29.86
N ALA A 236 -1.89 -9.79 -30.85
CA ALA A 236 -0.43 -9.92 -30.81
C ALA A 236 0.24 -8.99 -29.77
N ASP A 237 -0.30 -7.80 -29.53
CA ASP A 237 0.30 -6.83 -28.60
C ASP A 237 0.02 -7.20 -27.14
N ALA A 238 0.99 -6.95 -26.27
CA ALA A 238 0.76 -7.07 -24.83
C ALA A 238 -0.01 -5.86 -24.30
N VAL A 239 -0.98 -6.12 -23.41
CA VAL A 239 -1.71 -5.10 -22.67
C VAL A 239 -1.03 -4.94 -21.30
N PRO A 240 -0.44 -3.78 -21.00
CA PRO A 240 0.16 -3.53 -19.69
C PRO A 240 -0.94 -3.25 -18.65
N LEU A 241 -0.77 -3.82 -17.47
CA LEU A 241 -1.63 -3.67 -16.30
C LEU A 241 -0.74 -3.36 -15.09
N SER A 242 -0.96 -2.22 -14.45
CA SER A 242 -0.24 -1.84 -13.22
C SER A 242 -0.97 -2.40 -12.00
N LEU A 243 -0.32 -3.30 -11.29
CA LEU A 243 -0.85 -3.90 -10.06
C LEU A 243 -0.27 -3.19 -8.84
N PRO A 244 -1.08 -2.56 -7.99
CA PRO A 244 -0.58 -1.88 -6.80
C PRO A 244 0.02 -2.89 -5.81
N VAL A 245 1.07 -2.44 -5.11
CA VAL A 245 1.70 -3.19 -4.02
C VAL A 245 1.32 -2.52 -2.69
N THR A 246 0.48 -3.20 -1.93
CA THR A 246 0.01 -2.76 -0.63
C THR A 246 0.98 -3.20 0.46
N ARG A 247 1.61 -2.21 1.11
CA ARG A 247 2.55 -2.42 2.21
C ARG A 247 1.86 -2.16 3.55
N PRO A 248 1.96 -3.09 4.52
CA PRO A 248 1.53 -2.80 5.88
C PRO A 248 2.36 -1.69 6.51
N SER A 249 1.76 -0.93 7.43
CA SER A 249 2.44 0.08 8.24
C SER A 249 2.99 -0.52 9.54
N LEU A 250 4.10 0.04 9.98
CA LEU A 250 4.58 -0.08 11.34
C LEU A 250 4.12 1.13 12.14
N THR A 251 3.89 0.92 13.43
CA THR A 251 3.62 1.97 14.42
C THR A 251 4.71 1.91 15.48
N VAL A 252 5.19 3.07 15.92
CA VAL A 252 6.29 3.16 16.89
C VAL A 252 5.84 4.04 18.03
N THR A 253 5.86 3.48 19.24
CA THR A 253 5.48 4.16 20.47
C THR A 253 6.70 4.27 21.38
N ALA A 254 6.97 5.48 21.85
CA ALA A 254 8.03 5.76 22.80
C ALA A 254 7.57 6.85 23.80
N PRO A 255 8.18 6.93 25.00
CA PRO A 255 7.94 8.04 25.91
C PRO A 255 8.29 9.39 25.28
N ALA A 256 7.56 10.45 25.60
CA ALA A 256 7.83 11.78 25.06
C ALA A 256 9.18 12.34 25.53
N THR A 257 9.59 12.00 26.75
CA THR A 257 10.83 12.48 27.39
C THR A 257 11.55 11.34 28.08
N VAL A 258 12.88 11.38 28.05
CA VAL A 258 13.76 10.42 28.71
C VAL A 258 14.95 11.17 29.32
N PRO A 259 15.41 10.84 30.54
CA PRO A 259 16.64 11.41 31.07
C PRO A 259 17.84 11.19 30.14
N GLY A 260 18.51 12.29 29.83
CA GLY A 260 19.68 12.30 28.96
C GLY A 260 20.93 11.73 29.63
N LEU A 261 22.06 11.86 28.92
CA LEU A 261 23.40 11.53 29.43
C LEU A 261 23.60 10.03 29.80
N GLY A 262 22.78 9.14 29.24
CA GLY A 262 22.90 7.70 29.45
C GLY A 262 22.35 7.18 30.78
N LEU A 263 21.67 8.02 31.55
CA LEU A 263 21.16 7.66 32.88
C LEU A 263 19.99 6.68 32.85
N GLU A 264 19.21 6.70 31.77
CA GLU A 264 18.01 5.87 31.65
C GLU A 264 17.89 5.31 30.23
N ALA A 265 17.25 4.13 30.15
CA ALA A 265 16.85 3.51 28.91
C ALA A 265 15.32 3.55 28.79
N ALA A 266 14.83 3.98 27.63
CA ALA A 266 13.41 4.06 27.36
C ALA A 266 12.94 2.86 26.56
N ARG A 267 11.78 2.33 26.92
CA ARG A 267 11.14 1.25 26.17
C ARG A 267 10.48 1.80 24.91
N VAL A 268 10.96 1.38 23.75
CA VAL A 268 10.36 1.66 22.44
C VAL A 268 9.60 0.41 21.99
N VAL A 269 8.33 0.58 21.67
CA VAL A 269 7.47 -0.51 21.20
C VAL A 269 7.15 -0.28 19.73
N VAL A 270 7.55 -1.24 18.89
CA VAL A 270 7.22 -1.31 17.48
C VAL A 270 6.07 -2.30 17.31
N ARG A 271 5.03 -1.93 16.58
CA ARG A 271 3.88 -2.79 16.29
C ARG A 271 3.50 -2.74 14.83
N SER A 272 3.28 -3.91 14.24
CA SER A 272 2.69 -4.05 12.91
C SER A 272 1.16 -3.93 12.96
N GLU A 273 0.57 -3.22 12.00
CA GLU A 273 -0.89 -3.20 11.82
C GLU A 273 -1.46 -4.52 11.27
N ARG A 274 -0.61 -5.31 10.58
CA ARG A 274 -0.99 -6.62 10.03
C ARG A 274 -0.02 -7.69 10.47
N ILE A 275 -0.53 -8.75 11.07
CA ILE A 275 0.27 -9.93 11.42
C ILE A 275 0.54 -10.70 10.13
N VAL A 276 1.81 -10.94 9.84
CA VAL A 276 2.28 -11.71 8.69
C VAL A 276 3.01 -12.94 9.23
N SER A 277 2.84 -14.08 8.58
CA SER A 277 3.51 -15.32 8.97
C SER A 277 5.01 -15.25 8.64
N GLY A 278 5.83 -15.88 9.48
CA GLY A 278 7.28 -15.97 9.28
C GLY A 278 8.07 -14.89 10.03
N ARG A 279 9.39 -14.87 9.78
CA ARG A 279 10.31 -13.90 10.41
C ARG A 279 10.31 -12.58 9.66
N VAL A 280 10.08 -11.49 10.36
CA VAL A 280 10.09 -10.14 9.79
C VAL A 280 11.19 -9.34 10.47
N PRO A 281 12.36 -9.20 9.83
CA PRO A 281 13.46 -8.45 10.43
C PRO A 281 13.11 -6.97 10.48
N VAL A 282 13.30 -6.36 11.65
CA VAL A 282 13.10 -4.93 11.89
C VAL A 282 14.41 -4.32 12.34
N THR A 283 14.79 -3.20 11.71
CA THR A 283 15.94 -2.39 12.11
C THR A 283 15.42 -1.10 12.74
N VAL A 284 15.94 -0.76 13.92
CA VAL A 284 15.62 0.45 14.66
C VAL A 284 16.86 1.34 14.69
N GLU A 285 16.72 2.54 14.16
CA GLU A 285 17.75 3.57 14.11
C GLU A 285 17.33 4.77 14.94
N SER A 286 18.31 5.51 15.47
CA SER A 286 18.04 6.74 16.21
C SER A 286 19.10 7.78 15.90
N THR A 287 18.68 9.04 15.72
CA THR A 287 19.62 10.16 15.47
C THR A 287 20.45 10.51 16.71
N LEU A 288 19.90 10.29 17.90
CA LEU A 288 20.56 10.40 19.20
C LEU A 288 20.19 9.18 20.05
N GLY A 289 21.11 8.70 20.87
CA GLY A 289 20.92 7.47 21.63
C GLY A 289 21.24 6.20 20.85
N ARG A 290 21.23 5.07 21.57
CA ARG A 290 21.53 3.74 21.01
C ARG A 290 20.39 2.78 21.30
N PRO A 291 19.68 2.31 20.26
CA PRO A 291 18.72 1.21 20.39
C PRO A 291 19.44 -0.11 20.66
N GLU A 292 18.97 -0.87 21.65
CA GLU A 292 19.50 -2.17 22.05
C GLU A 292 18.34 -3.18 22.24
N PRO A 293 18.24 -4.24 21.41
CA PRO A 293 19.01 -4.47 20.18
C PRO A 293 18.60 -3.50 19.06
N SER A 294 19.53 -3.16 18.15
CA SER A 294 19.24 -2.32 16.98
C SER A 294 18.52 -3.07 15.85
N GLY A 295 18.45 -4.39 15.94
CA GLY A 295 17.73 -5.22 14.98
C GLY A 295 17.21 -6.51 15.63
N LEU A 296 15.94 -6.81 15.41
CA LEU A 296 15.30 -8.04 15.87
C LEU A 296 14.10 -8.35 14.98
N ASP A 297 13.68 -9.62 14.96
CA ASP A 297 12.46 -10.02 14.28
C ASP A 297 11.22 -9.55 15.06
N LEU A 298 10.13 -9.20 14.36
CA LEU A 298 8.82 -9.03 15.01
C LEU A 298 8.40 -10.33 15.69
N GLY A 299 7.82 -10.21 16.88
CA GLY A 299 7.17 -11.31 17.58
C GLY A 299 5.98 -11.89 16.81
N PRO A 300 5.46 -13.05 17.23
CA PRO A 300 4.32 -13.71 16.58
C PRO A 300 3.02 -12.89 16.64
N ASP A 301 2.92 -11.95 17.57
CA ASP A 301 1.84 -10.98 17.71
C ASP A 301 2.05 -9.71 16.88
N GLY A 302 3.15 -9.63 16.14
CA GLY A 302 3.55 -8.46 15.36
C GLY A 302 4.11 -7.33 16.21
N THR A 303 4.58 -7.59 17.43
CA THR A 303 5.21 -6.59 18.29
C THR A 303 6.70 -6.84 18.51
N LEU A 304 7.45 -5.76 18.72
CA LEU A 304 8.87 -5.77 19.05
C LEU A 304 9.12 -4.69 20.10
N THR A 305 9.87 -5.02 21.14
CA THR A 305 10.30 -4.06 22.17
C THR A 305 11.80 -3.89 22.11
N VAL A 306 12.27 -2.64 22.07
CA VAL A 306 13.67 -2.24 22.05
C VAL A 306 13.93 -1.25 23.17
N GLU A 307 15.10 -1.32 23.80
CA GLU A 307 15.53 -0.30 24.76
C GLU A 307 16.33 0.80 24.05
N LEU A 308 16.01 2.05 24.31
CA LEU A 308 16.74 3.21 23.78
C LEU A 308 17.46 3.91 24.90
N ARG A 309 18.80 3.81 24.93
CA ARG A 309 19.63 4.54 25.89
C ARG A 309 20.09 5.86 25.30
N SER A 310 19.94 6.95 26.05
CA SER A 310 20.37 8.28 25.59
C SER A 310 21.90 8.39 25.51
N THR A 311 22.43 9.11 24.52
CA THR A 311 23.88 9.42 24.39
C THR A 311 24.18 10.91 24.60
N GLY A 312 23.15 11.73 24.79
CA GLY A 312 23.27 13.19 24.90
C GLY A 312 21.98 13.85 25.36
N LEU A 313 21.82 15.12 25.00
CA LEU A 313 20.64 15.94 25.26
C LEU A 313 20.03 16.41 23.93
N GLY A 314 18.73 16.64 23.90
CA GLY A 314 18.02 17.13 22.70
C GLY A 314 17.02 16.12 22.15
N ARG A 315 16.46 16.42 20.97
CA ARG A 315 15.45 15.57 20.33
C ARG A 315 16.12 14.47 19.51
N ALA A 316 15.79 13.22 19.83
CA ALA A 316 16.09 12.05 19.02
C ALA A 316 14.90 11.72 18.12
N GLU A 317 15.18 11.41 16.87
CA GLU A 317 14.21 10.80 15.96
C GLU A 317 14.55 9.32 15.85
N ILE A 318 13.59 8.48 16.21
CA ILE A 318 13.67 7.02 16.11
C ILE A 318 12.99 6.64 14.81
N THR A 319 13.72 5.98 13.91
CA THR A 319 13.20 5.50 12.64
C THR A 319 13.26 3.98 12.60
N VAL A 320 12.19 3.36 12.13
CA VAL A 320 12.04 1.92 12.06
C VAL A 320 11.84 1.48 10.62
N HIS A 321 12.67 0.54 10.20
CA HIS A 321 12.70 -0.01 8.85
C HIS A 321 12.49 -1.52 8.88
N SER A 322 11.69 -2.01 7.94
CA SER A 322 11.53 -3.45 7.70
C SER A 322 11.23 -3.72 6.23
N PRO A 323 11.84 -4.76 5.61
CA PRO A 323 11.53 -5.13 4.23
C PRO A 323 10.04 -5.44 4.07
N GLY A 324 9.42 -4.83 3.05
CA GLY A 324 8.01 -5.05 2.75
C GLY A 324 7.03 -4.12 3.49
N TYR A 325 7.49 -3.44 4.53
CA TYR A 325 6.69 -2.48 5.32
C TYR A 325 6.92 -1.03 4.88
N ARG A 326 5.98 -0.15 5.23
CA ARG A 326 6.24 1.28 5.27
C ARG A 326 7.05 1.60 6.53
N SER A 327 8.11 2.40 6.38
CA SER A 327 8.90 2.87 7.51
C SER A 327 8.06 3.80 8.39
N ALA A 328 8.40 3.83 9.68
CA ALA A 328 7.72 4.66 10.66
C ALA A 328 8.75 5.39 11.52
N SER A 329 8.44 6.62 11.93
CA SER A 329 9.30 7.38 12.83
C SER A 329 8.52 7.99 13.99
N THR A 330 9.22 8.21 15.10
CA THR A 330 8.69 8.91 16.28
C THR A 330 9.81 9.70 16.95
N SER A 331 9.46 10.74 17.72
CA SER A 331 10.44 11.62 18.36
C SER A 331 10.43 11.49 19.88
N VAL A 332 11.60 11.49 20.49
CA VAL A 332 11.81 11.46 21.94
C VAL A 332 12.74 12.60 22.35
N ALA A 333 12.45 13.30 23.44
CA ALA A 333 13.33 14.34 23.97
C ALA A 333 14.21 13.82 25.12
N PHE A 334 15.53 13.86 24.92
CA PHE A 334 16.49 13.66 25.99
C PHE A 334 16.68 14.94 26.80
N VAL A 335 16.26 14.90 28.06
CA VAL A 335 16.22 16.08 28.93
C VAL A 335 17.33 16.04 29.97
N PHE A 336 17.78 17.23 30.41
CA PHE A 336 18.79 17.32 31.45
C PHE A 336 18.22 16.82 32.79
N PRO A 337 18.87 15.87 33.47
CA PRO A 337 18.32 15.20 34.63
C PRO A 337 18.56 16.03 35.90
N VAL A 338 17.79 17.12 36.07
CA VAL A 338 17.96 18.07 37.19
C VAL A 338 17.81 17.37 38.54
N GLY A 339 16.83 16.48 38.69
CA GLY A 339 16.60 15.73 39.92
C GLY A 339 17.80 14.87 40.33
N PHE A 340 18.39 14.15 39.38
CA PHE A 340 19.63 13.40 39.57
C PHE A 340 20.78 14.29 40.06
N LEU A 341 20.98 15.44 39.42
CA LEU A 341 22.05 16.36 39.81
C LEU A 341 21.85 16.90 41.23
N LEU A 342 20.64 17.34 41.57
CA LEU A 342 20.34 17.86 42.91
C LEU A 342 20.53 16.77 43.98
N ALA A 343 20.06 15.55 43.71
CA ALA A 343 20.26 14.41 44.61
C ALA A 343 21.75 14.12 44.84
N ALA A 344 22.57 14.10 43.78
CA ALA A 344 24.00 13.88 43.88
C ALA A 344 24.72 14.95 44.71
N LEU A 345 24.38 16.23 44.48
CA LEU A 345 24.96 17.36 45.20
C LEU A 345 24.61 17.33 46.69
N LEU A 346 23.32 17.16 47.01
CA LEU A 346 22.83 17.10 48.39
C LEU A 346 23.40 15.88 49.13
N GLY A 347 23.47 14.73 48.46
CA GLY A 347 24.07 13.52 49.01
C GLY A 347 25.54 13.73 49.36
N GLY A 348 26.34 14.24 48.42
CA GLY A 348 27.76 14.52 48.65
C GLY A 348 28.02 15.49 49.80
N ILE A 349 27.23 16.57 49.89
CA ILE A 349 27.31 17.54 51.00
C ILE A 349 26.97 16.87 52.34
N ALA A 350 25.89 16.08 52.38
CA ALA A 350 25.47 15.36 53.58
C ALA A 350 26.55 14.37 54.04
N GLY A 351 27.12 13.59 53.12
CA GLY A 351 28.21 12.65 53.38
C GLY A 351 29.46 13.33 53.94
N GLY A 352 29.89 14.43 53.32
CA GLY A 352 31.04 15.22 53.79
C GLY A 352 30.81 15.84 55.18
N THR A 353 29.59 16.29 55.46
CA THR A 353 29.21 16.83 56.77
C THR A 353 29.20 15.74 57.85
N ALA A 354 28.67 14.56 57.53
CA ALA A 354 28.65 13.41 58.44
C ALA A 354 30.08 12.94 58.80
N HIS A 355 30.99 12.93 57.83
CA HIS A 355 32.40 12.59 58.06
C HIS A 355 33.07 13.55 59.06
N ARG A 356 32.84 14.86 58.91
CA ARG A 356 33.33 15.88 59.85
C ARG A 356 32.82 15.64 61.28
N ILE A 357 31.52 15.36 61.43
CA ILE A 357 30.92 15.13 62.76
C ILE A 357 31.60 13.95 63.46
N ARG A 358 31.99 12.90 62.70
CA ARG A 358 32.71 11.75 63.25
C ARG A 358 34.14 12.09 63.70
N LYS A 359 34.80 13.04 63.04
CA LYS A 359 36.19 13.45 63.34
C LYS A 359 36.33 14.56 64.40
N ARG A 360 35.22 15.03 64.98
CA ARG A 360 35.15 16.20 65.85
C ARG A 360 35.91 16.09 67.20
N GLY A 361 36.77 15.07 67.37
CA GLY A 361 37.65 14.87 68.52
C GLY A 361 39.14 15.15 68.27
N GLU A 362 39.54 15.48 67.03
CA GLU A 362 40.93 15.83 66.69
C GLU A 362 41.02 17.35 66.44
N GLU A 363 41.85 18.05 67.21
CA GLU A 363 41.82 19.50 67.54
C GLU A 363 42.05 20.53 66.42
N GLU A 364 42.01 20.16 65.14
CA GLU A 364 42.13 21.17 64.07
C GLU A 364 40.76 21.71 63.65
N ALA A 365 40.58 23.02 63.85
CA ALA A 365 39.44 23.81 63.41
C ALA A 365 39.41 23.97 61.88
N ASP A 366 39.51 22.86 61.15
CA ASP A 366 39.44 22.86 59.71
C ASP A 366 38.07 23.38 59.27
N SER A 367 38.04 24.19 58.21
CA SER A 367 36.83 24.90 57.79
C SER A 367 35.77 23.90 57.32
N TRP A 368 34.55 23.99 57.85
CA TRP A 368 33.42 23.12 57.46
C TRP A 368 33.12 23.17 55.97
N ILE A 369 33.45 24.30 55.33
CA ILE A 369 33.33 24.51 53.89
C ILE A 369 34.26 23.55 53.13
N ARG A 370 35.48 23.31 53.63
CA ARG A 370 36.46 22.41 53.01
C ARG A 370 35.96 20.97 53.02
N GLU A 371 35.39 20.56 54.15
CA GLU A 371 34.81 19.22 54.34
C GLU A 371 33.56 18.99 53.48
N ALA A 372 32.63 19.96 53.47
CA ALA A 372 31.45 19.88 52.61
C ALA A 372 31.82 19.90 51.12
N GLY A 373 32.78 20.74 50.72
CA GLY A 373 33.30 20.82 49.35
C GLY A 373 33.97 19.53 48.89
N ALA A 374 34.81 18.92 49.74
CA ALA A 374 35.40 17.62 49.45
C ALA A 374 34.32 16.54 49.31
N GLY A 375 33.34 16.50 50.23
CA GLY A 375 32.21 15.56 50.17
C GLY A 375 31.40 15.69 48.88
N LEU A 376 31.12 16.92 48.45
CA LEU A 376 30.44 17.21 47.19
C LEU A 376 31.19 16.67 45.98
N VAL A 377 32.51 16.91 45.89
CA VAL A 377 33.34 16.41 44.78
C VAL A 377 33.36 14.88 44.74
N PHE A 378 33.66 14.22 45.86
CA PHE A 378 33.69 12.76 45.92
C PHE A 378 32.30 12.13 45.67
N GLY A 379 31.25 12.72 46.23
CA GLY A 379 29.87 12.28 46.00
C GLY A 379 29.45 12.40 44.54
N MET A 380 29.86 13.48 43.85
CA MET A 380 29.60 13.66 42.44
C MET A 380 30.37 12.64 41.58
N ILE A 381 31.64 12.36 41.89
CA ILE A 381 32.42 11.33 41.20
C ILE A 381 31.73 9.96 41.31
N VAL A 382 31.25 9.59 42.49
CA VAL A 382 30.54 8.32 42.71
C VAL A 382 29.22 8.26 41.94
N ALA A 383 28.44 9.35 41.93
CA ALA A 383 27.21 9.42 41.14
C ALA A 383 27.47 9.33 39.62
N VAL A 384 28.52 9.99 39.10
CA VAL A 384 28.92 9.87 37.69
C VAL A 384 29.38 8.45 37.37
N ALA A 385 30.16 7.82 38.25
CA ALA A 385 30.60 6.44 38.06
C ALA A 385 29.39 5.49 37.96
N TYR A 386 28.42 5.64 38.87
CA TYR A 386 27.17 4.89 38.83
C TYR A 386 26.38 5.14 37.54
N ALA A 387 26.23 6.40 37.13
CA ALA A 387 25.55 6.81 35.90
C ALA A 387 26.15 6.19 34.62
N VAL A 388 27.46 6.03 34.57
CA VAL A 388 28.18 5.39 33.45
C VAL A 388 28.02 3.85 33.47
N GLY A 389 27.36 3.30 34.49
CA GLY A 389 27.19 1.87 34.66
C GLY A 389 28.40 1.19 35.30
N VAL A 390 29.28 1.94 35.98
CA VAL A 390 30.32 1.33 36.82
C VAL A 390 29.60 0.67 37.98
N ASN A 391 29.61 -0.67 37.97
CA ASN A 391 28.91 -1.44 38.98
C ASN A 391 29.65 -1.39 40.32
N LEU A 392 29.32 -0.39 41.16
CA LEU A 392 29.93 -0.21 42.48
C LEU A 392 29.34 -1.18 43.53
N LEU A 393 28.15 -1.74 43.27
CA LEU A 393 27.41 -2.62 44.18
C LEU A 393 26.86 -3.80 43.38
N PRO A 394 26.95 -5.05 43.86
CA PRO A 394 26.38 -6.22 43.18
C PRO A 394 24.83 -6.30 43.31
N LEU A 395 24.13 -5.17 43.19
CA LEU A 395 22.67 -5.06 43.35
C LEU A 395 22.06 -4.56 42.04
N GLU A 396 21.08 -5.30 41.52
CA GLU A 396 20.24 -4.87 40.41
C GLU A 396 19.15 -3.94 40.95
N LEU A 397 19.36 -2.63 40.83
CA LEU A 397 18.41 -1.62 41.30
C LEU A 397 17.57 -1.15 40.11
N GLY A 398 16.24 -1.26 40.24
CA GLY A 398 15.31 -0.78 39.22
C GLY A 398 15.38 0.74 39.04
N ALA A 399 15.08 1.22 37.82
CA ALA A 399 15.10 2.64 37.46
C ALA A 399 14.21 3.54 38.35
N GLU A 400 13.24 2.94 39.04
CA GLU A 400 12.29 3.63 39.92
C GLU A 400 12.92 4.31 41.15
N TYR A 401 14.14 3.91 41.56
CA TYR A 401 14.80 4.45 42.76
C TYR A 401 15.83 5.55 42.48
N GLY A 402 15.85 6.11 41.25
CA GLY A 402 16.95 6.92 40.72
C GLY A 402 17.49 8.00 41.66
N GLU A 403 16.65 8.92 42.14
CA GLU A 403 17.13 10.06 42.93
C GLU A 403 17.59 9.67 44.34
N ALA A 404 16.80 8.84 45.04
CA ALA A 404 17.12 8.41 46.40
C ALA A 404 18.42 7.59 46.42
N LEU A 405 18.59 6.69 45.46
CA LEU A 405 19.79 5.89 45.32
C LEU A 405 21.01 6.76 45.04
N VAL A 406 20.91 7.70 44.09
CA VAL A 406 22.00 8.60 43.73
C VAL A 406 22.40 9.47 44.93
N PHE A 407 21.43 9.99 45.68
CA PHE A 407 21.69 10.67 46.94
C PHE A 407 22.48 9.79 47.92
N THR A 408 22.05 8.54 48.15
CA THR A 408 22.71 7.61 49.07
C THR A 408 24.13 7.28 48.62
N LEU A 409 24.33 6.97 47.34
CA LEU A 409 25.65 6.67 46.77
C LEU A 409 26.59 7.87 46.88
N SER A 410 26.11 9.06 46.54
CA SER A 410 26.88 10.29 46.70
C SER A 410 27.21 10.60 48.15
N ALA A 411 26.29 10.34 49.09
CA ALA A 411 26.54 10.49 50.52
C ALA A 411 27.60 9.51 51.03
N LEU A 412 27.55 8.25 50.61
CA LEU A 412 28.59 7.26 50.94
C LEU A 412 29.95 7.67 50.36
N GLY A 413 29.98 8.14 49.11
CA GLY A 413 31.20 8.67 48.48
C GLY A 413 31.80 9.85 49.24
N GLY A 414 30.96 10.83 49.60
CA GLY A 414 31.38 11.99 50.38
C GLY A 414 31.82 11.66 51.80
N TYR A 415 31.26 10.60 52.38
CA TYR A 415 31.60 10.12 53.72
C TYR A 415 32.93 9.36 53.77
N PHE A 416 33.16 8.40 52.87
CA PHE A 416 34.31 7.50 53.00
C PHE A 416 35.65 8.05 52.50
N ARG A 417 35.63 9.00 51.54
CA ARG A 417 36.79 9.67 50.91
C ARG A 417 38.07 8.84 50.81
N VAL A 418 38.48 8.48 49.60
CA VAL A 418 39.81 7.87 49.41
C VAL A 418 40.88 8.91 49.80
N PRO A 419 41.74 8.67 50.81
CA PRO A 419 42.80 9.62 51.15
C PRO A 419 43.73 9.73 49.95
N LEU A 420 43.76 10.91 49.33
CA LEU A 420 44.79 11.25 48.35
C LEU A 420 46.11 11.22 49.12
N ARG A 421 46.91 10.17 48.92
CA ARG A 421 48.27 10.10 49.47
C ARG A 421 48.98 11.39 49.06
N GLU A 422 49.21 12.28 50.01
CA GLU A 422 50.07 13.44 49.79
C GLU A 422 51.43 12.90 49.37
N ARG A 423 51.88 13.28 48.17
CA ARG A 423 53.23 12.95 47.72
C ARG A 423 54.20 13.51 48.75
N ALA A 424 54.96 12.62 49.38
CA ALA A 424 56.04 12.98 50.30
C ALA A 424 56.85 14.11 49.67
N ARG A 425 56.93 15.26 50.35
CA ARG A 425 57.79 16.36 49.91
C ARG A 425 59.22 15.80 49.83
N PRO A 426 59.93 15.96 48.71
CA PRO A 426 61.34 15.61 48.65
C PRO A 426 62.08 16.49 49.67
N GLU A 427 62.84 15.87 50.57
CA GLU A 427 63.72 16.58 51.49
C GLU A 427 64.75 17.35 50.65
N SER A 428 64.68 18.68 50.71
CA SER A 428 65.70 19.54 50.11
C SER A 428 66.99 19.35 50.90
N THR A 429 67.99 18.79 50.23
CA THR A 429 69.36 18.63 50.73
C THR A 429 70.14 19.93 50.70
#